data_AF-A0A8S0PW88-F1
#
_entry.id   AF-A0A8S0PW88-F1
#
_cell.length_a   1.000
_cell.length_b   1.000
_cell.length_c   1.000
_cell.angle_alpha   90.00
_cell.angle_beta   90.00
_cell.angle_gamma   90.00
#
_symmetry.space_group_name_H-M   'P 1'
#
loop_
_entity.id
_entity.type
_entity.pdbx_description
1 polymer ?
#
loop_
_entity_poly.entity_id
_entity_poly.type
_entity_poly.pdbx_seq_one_letter_code
_entity_poly.pdbx_strand_id
1 'polypeptide(L)'
;MVVMSGMRTQRREKQMSELGLLYLGMGVSGGKESARYGFSLMPGGSVEAYKYIEHILLKVSQNGTKGELLSFLIEITADIFGIKDDKGNGHLVVKVLDKTGMKGTGKWTVQQAADLSIAGPMIASSLESRFLSGLKELKLPRFSNLLGSVTSVLIKM
;
A
#
# COMPACT_ATOMS: atom_id res chain seq x y z
N MET A 1 6.45 1.33 -4.56
CA MET A 1 7.41 0.32 -4.06
C MET A 1 7.68 -0.69 -5.17
N VAL A 2 8.96 -0.90 -5.49
CA VAL A 2 9.52 -1.27 -6.82
C VAL A 2 9.73 -2.79 -7.00
N VAL A 3 9.28 -3.61 -6.05
CA VAL A 3 9.88 -4.95 -5.85
C VAL A 3 9.55 -5.97 -6.96
N MET A 4 8.37 -5.91 -7.60
CA MET A 4 8.06 -6.77 -8.78
C MET A 4 7.99 -6.04 -10.12
N SER A 5 8.11 -4.71 -10.15
CA SER A 5 8.57 -4.06 -11.37
C SER A 5 10.00 -4.48 -11.69
N GLY A 6 10.80 -4.91 -10.70
CA GLY A 6 12.19 -5.39 -10.87
C GLY A 6 12.42 -6.26 -12.10
N MET A 7 11.82 -7.46 -12.20
CA MET A 7 12.08 -8.36 -13.34
C MET A 7 11.64 -7.80 -14.71
N ARG A 8 10.52 -7.07 -14.77
CA ARG A 8 10.03 -6.47 -16.03
C ARG A 8 10.86 -5.24 -16.42
N THR A 9 11.26 -4.43 -15.45
CA THR A 9 12.08 -3.23 -15.60
C THR A 9 13.51 -3.62 -15.98
N GLN A 10 14.13 -4.60 -15.31
CA GLN A 10 15.45 -5.14 -15.65
C GLN A 10 15.47 -5.74 -17.06
N ARG A 11 14.42 -6.52 -17.42
CA ARG A 11 14.29 -7.05 -18.77
C ARG A 11 14.20 -5.94 -19.82
N ARG A 12 13.41 -4.89 -19.55
CA ARG A 12 13.28 -3.74 -20.46
C ARG A 12 14.57 -2.95 -20.56
N GLU A 13 15.26 -2.74 -19.45
CA GLU A 13 16.56 -2.07 -19.42
C GLU A 13 17.58 -2.81 -20.31
N LYS A 14 17.66 -4.14 -20.19
CA LYS A 14 18.53 -4.95 -21.06
C LYS A 14 18.17 -4.80 -22.55
N GLN A 15 16.88 -4.90 -22.89
CA GLN A 15 16.41 -4.74 -24.27
C GLN A 15 16.69 -3.35 -24.85
N MET A 16 16.55 -2.29 -24.04
CA MET A 16 16.84 -0.93 -24.47
C MET A 16 18.34 -0.72 -24.65
N SER A 17 19.16 -1.29 -23.76
CA SER A 17 20.61 -1.25 -23.88
C SER A 17 21.11 -1.92 -25.17
N GLU A 18 20.51 -3.04 -25.60
CA GLU A 18 20.83 -3.71 -26.87
C GLU A 18 20.52 -2.83 -28.09
N LEU A 19 19.60 -1.87 -27.95
CA LEU A 19 19.26 -0.88 -28.98
C LEU A 19 20.05 0.43 -28.85
N GLY A 20 21.02 0.52 -27.92
CA GLY A 20 21.74 1.75 -27.62
C GLY A 20 20.86 2.84 -26.98
N LEU A 21 19.72 2.46 -26.41
CA LEU A 21 18.78 3.38 -25.76
C LEU A 21 18.96 3.37 -24.24
N LEU A 22 18.88 4.55 -23.65
CA LEU A 22 18.87 4.71 -22.20
C LEU A 22 17.47 4.41 -21.64
N TYR A 23 17.41 3.74 -20.50
CA TYR A 23 16.16 3.37 -19.84
C TYR A 23 16.17 3.78 -18.37
N LEU A 24 15.07 4.38 -17.92
CA LEU A 24 14.85 4.76 -16.54
C LEU A 24 13.47 4.27 -16.08
N GLY A 25 13.47 3.30 -15.18
CA GLY A 25 12.26 2.90 -14.46
C GLY A 25 12.04 3.84 -13.28
N MET A 26 10.83 4.37 -13.12
CA MET A 26 10.56 5.33 -12.03
C MET A 26 9.31 4.94 -11.26
N GLY A 27 9.47 4.77 -9.94
CA GLY A 27 8.34 4.69 -9.02
C GLY A 27 7.85 6.10 -8.66
N VAL A 28 6.53 6.29 -8.59
CA VAL A 28 5.90 7.55 -8.19
C VAL A 28 4.91 7.29 -7.05
N SER A 29 4.95 8.12 -6.01
CA SER A 29 4.05 8.04 -4.85
C SER A 29 3.57 9.44 -4.43
N GLY A 30 2.33 9.55 -3.95
CA GLY A 30 1.69 10.82 -3.54
C GLY A 30 0.19 10.92 -3.90
N GLY A 31 -0.28 10.12 -4.85
CA GLY A 31 -1.69 10.18 -5.26
C GLY A 31 -2.00 11.37 -6.18
N LYS A 32 -3.28 11.62 -6.43
CA LYS A 32 -3.73 12.57 -7.47
C LYS A 32 -3.40 14.03 -7.14
N GLU A 33 -3.49 14.40 -5.87
CA GLU A 33 -3.30 15.78 -5.43
C GLU A 33 -1.82 16.17 -5.41
N SER A 34 -0.95 15.28 -4.95
CA SER A 34 0.50 15.42 -5.02
C SER A 34 1.04 15.57 -6.45
N ALA A 35 0.31 15.12 -7.48
CA ALA A 35 0.70 15.37 -8.87
C ALA A 35 0.84 16.88 -9.20
N ARG A 36 0.15 17.76 -8.46
CA ARG A 36 0.25 19.22 -8.62
C ARG A 36 1.25 19.88 -7.67
N TYR A 37 1.43 19.33 -6.49
CA TYR A 37 2.17 19.98 -5.39
C TYR A 37 3.51 19.31 -5.06
N GLY A 38 3.84 18.24 -5.78
CA GLY A 38 5.06 17.48 -5.63
C GLY A 38 4.77 16.05 -5.17
N PHE A 39 5.52 15.10 -5.74
CA PHE A 39 5.41 13.67 -5.46
C PHE A 39 6.76 13.09 -5.02
N SER A 40 6.72 11.93 -4.38
CA SER A 40 7.92 11.14 -4.12
C SER A 40 8.29 10.35 -5.37
N LEU A 41 9.50 10.59 -5.86
CA LEU A 41 10.09 9.94 -7.03
C LEU A 41 11.18 8.95 -6.60
N MET A 42 11.18 7.78 -7.23
CA MET A 42 12.16 6.71 -6.99
C MET A 42 12.69 6.21 -8.34
N PRO A 43 13.60 6.96 -9.00
CA PRO A 43 14.20 6.55 -10.26
C PRO A 43 15.20 5.40 -10.06
N GLY A 44 15.33 4.53 -11.07
CA GLY A 44 16.32 3.46 -11.14
C GLY A 44 16.56 3.00 -12.59
N GLY A 45 17.74 2.42 -12.84
CA GLY A 45 18.21 2.05 -14.18
C GLY A 45 19.45 2.86 -14.58
N SER A 46 19.46 3.43 -15.78
CA SER A 46 20.62 4.16 -16.31
C SER A 46 20.94 5.44 -15.53
N VAL A 47 22.18 5.50 -15.01
CA VAL A 47 22.73 6.69 -14.36
C VAL A 47 22.85 7.87 -15.34
N GLU A 48 23.16 7.58 -16.61
CA GLU A 48 23.25 8.60 -17.63
C GLU A 48 21.88 9.23 -17.91
N ALA A 49 20.83 8.39 -18.05
CA ALA A 49 19.46 8.86 -18.19
C ALA A 49 19.04 9.77 -17.03
N TYR A 50 19.40 9.38 -15.81
CA TYR A 50 19.11 10.17 -14.61
C TYR A 50 19.74 11.56 -14.70
N LYS A 51 21.03 11.67 -15.04
CA LYS A 51 21.74 12.96 -15.13
C LYS A 51 21.08 13.92 -16.13
N TYR A 52 20.56 13.42 -17.24
CA TYR A 52 19.87 14.27 -18.22
C TYR A 52 18.60 14.93 -17.66
N ILE A 53 17.88 14.25 -16.76
CA ILE A 53 16.58 14.70 -16.25
C ILE A 53 16.59 15.08 -14.76
N GLU A 54 17.72 14.95 -14.07
CA GLU A 54 17.88 15.19 -12.63
C GLU A 54 17.26 16.52 -12.21
N HIS A 55 17.58 17.59 -12.94
CA HIS A 55 17.06 18.93 -12.68
C HIS A 55 15.52 19.01 -12.75
N ILE A 56 14.89 18.22 -13.61
CA ILE A 56 13.42 18.13 -13.71
C ILE A 56 12.89 17.39 -12.48
N LEU A 57 13.49 16.24 -12.16
CA LEU A 57 13.04 15.39 -11.05
C LEU A 57 13.11 16.14 -9.72
N LEU A 58 14.19 16.88 -9.47
CA LEU A 58 14.35 17.69 -8.26
C LEU A 58 13.34 18.85 -8.19
N LYS A 59 13.01 19.48 -9.32
CA LYS A 59 12.02 20.57 -9.36
C LYS A 59 10.60 20.10 -9.09
N VAL A 60 10.26 18.87 -9.50
CA VAL A 60 8.89 18.33 -9.35
C VAL A 60 8.71 17.48 -8.09
N SER A 61 9.78 17.14 -7.38
CA SER A 61 9.71 16.36 -6.16
C SER A 61 9.26 17.18 -4.95
N GLN A 62 8.51 16.56 -4.04
CA GLN A 62 8.07 17.20 -2.79
C GLN A 62 9.17 17.18 -1.72
N ASN A 63 9.36 18.30 -1.01
CA ASN A 63 10.10 18.34 0.24
C ASN A 63 9.14 18.03 1.41
N GLY A 64 9.44 16.98 2.19
CA GLY A 64 8.55 16.43 3.20
C GLY A 64 8.35 17.29 4.46
N THR A 65 7.31 16.95 5.23
CA THR A 65 6.94 17.56 6.50
C THR A 65 7.87 17.10 7.64
N LYS A 66 8.23 17.99 8.58
CA LYS A 66 9.16 17.71 9.69
C LYS A 66 8.43 17.52 11.02
N GLY A 67 8.76 16.46 11.76
CA GLY A 67 8.29 16.18 13.14
C GLY A 67 8.10 14.69 13.39
N GLU A 68 8.09 14.24 14.65
CA GLU A 68 8.12 12.80 15.01
C GLU A 68 6.83 12.04 14.66
N LEU A 69 5.68 12.71 14.65
CA LEU A 69 4.36 12.10 14.39
C LEU A 69 3.60 12.76 13.22
N LEU A 70 4.25 13.64 12.46
CA LEU A 70 3.68 14.27 11.26
C LEU A 70 3.65 13.27 10.10
N SER A 71 2.62 12.41 10.12
CA SER A 71 2.33 11.42 9.08
C SER A 71 1.03 11.78 8.39
N PHE A 72 1.08 11.87 7.06
CA PHE A 72 -0.11 12.05 6.22
C PHE A 72 -1.19 11.01 6.52
N LEU A 73 -0.83 9.78 6.88
CA LEU A 73 -1.81 8.75 7.23
C LEU A 73 -2.53 9.03 8.55
N ILE A 74 -1.85 9.65 9.51
CA ILE A 74 -2.46 10.01 10.80
C ILE A 74 -3.42 11.17 10.61
N GLU A 75 -3.01 12.18 9.83
CA GLU A 75 -3.84 13.34 9.47
C GLU A 75 -5.15 12.92 8.80
N ILE A 76 -5.08 12.15 7.70
CA ILE A 76 -6.31 11.72 7.02
C ILE A 76 -7.16 10.80 7.90
N THR A 77 -6.56 10.04 8.83
CA THR A 77 -7.32 9.19 9.75
C THR A 77 -8.14 10.04 10.72
N ALA A 78 -7.55 11.12 11.25
CA ALA A 78 -8.26 12.07 12.11
C ALA A 78 -9.41 12.74 11.35
N ASP A 79 -9.16 13.16 10.11
CA ASP A 79 -10.20 13.76 9.26
C ASP A 79 -11.34 12.79 8.98
N ILE A 80 -11.03 11.54 8.61
CA ILE A 80 -12.03 10.49 8.33
C ILE A 80 -12.97 10.27 9.51
N PHE A 81 -12.48 10.30 10.75
CA PHE A 81 -13.32 10.15 11.93
C PHE A 81 -14.32 11.30 12.12
N GLY A 82 -14.01 12.49 11.60
CA GLY A 82 -14.90 13.66 11.67
C GLY A 82 -15.97 13.72 10.57
N ILE A 83 -15.90 12.86 9.55
CA ILE A 83 -16.84 12.91 8.41
C ILE A 83 -18.21 12.37 8.82
N LYS A 84 -19.23 13.23 8.74
CA LYS A 84 -20.65 12.86 8.90
C LYS A 84 -21.18 12.22 7.62
N ASP A 85 -22.11 11.27 7.78
CA ASP A 85 -22.82 10.70 6.64
C ASP A 85 -23.81 11.72 6.06
N ASP A 86 -23.80 11.87 4.73
CA ASP A 86 -24.69 12.78 4.01
C ASP A 86 -26.08 12.18 3.76
N LYS A 87 -26.22 10.86 3.93
CA LYS A 87 -27.46 10.10 3.69
C LYS A 87 -28.18 9.62 4.95
N GLY A 88 -27.67 9.96 6.13
CA GLY A 88 -28.32 9.58 7.38
C GLY A 88 -27.55 10.03 8.61
N ASN A 89 -28.00 9.59 9.78
CA ASN A 89 -27.40 10.00 11.05
C ASN A 89 -26.10 9.25 11.35
N GLY A 90 -25.15 9.93 11.99
CA GLY A 90 -23.88 9.36 12.43
C GLY A 90 -22.69 9.68 11.51
N HIS A 91 -21.56 9.01 11.76
CA HIS A 91 -20.33 9.20 10.99
C HIS A 91 -20.28 8.24 9.80
N LEU A 92 -19.65 8.66 8.70
CA LEU A 92 -19.55 7.85 7.49
C LEU A 92 -18.75 6.57 7.73
N VAL A 93 -17.69 6.64 8.54
CA VAL A 93 -16.75 5.53 8.78
C VAL A 93 -17.44 4.24 9.28
N VAL A 94 -18.50 4.35 10.09
CA VAL A 94 -19.22 3.18 10.63
C VAL A 94 -20.17 2.53 9.62
N LYS A 95 -20.40 3.18 8.48
CA LYS A 95 -21.28 2.70 7.40
C LYS A 95 -20.50 2.14 6.21
N VAL A 96 -19.17 2.30 6.20
CA VAL A 96 -18.30 1.74 5.16
C VAL A 96 -18.20 0.22 5.34
N LEU A 97 -18.40 -0.54 4.25
CA LEU A 97 -18.22 -1.98 4.25
C LEU A 97 -16.78 -2.35 4.65
N ASP A 98 -16.63 -3.25 5.62
CA ASP A 98 -15.35 -3.73 6.14
C ASP A 98 -14.67 -4.75 5.22
N LYS A 99 -14.60 -4.43 3.93
CA LYS A 99 -13.97 -5.22 2.88
C LYS A 99 -12.93 -4.38 2.16
N THR A 100 -11.67 -4.73 2.35
CA THR A 100 -10.57 -3.98 1.74
C THR A 100 -10.14 -4.58 0.40
N GLY A 101 -10.06 -3.75 -0.64
CA GLY A 101 -9.51 -4.15 -1.95
C GLY A 101 -7.99 -3.98 -2.01
N MET A 102 -7.29 -4.71 -2.89
CA MET A 102 -5.84 -4.56 -3.08
C MET A 102 -5.43 -4.70 -4.56
N LYS A 103 -4.38 -3.98 -4.97
CA LYS A 103 -3.89 -3.98 -6.36
C LYS A 103 -2.63 -4.85 -6.59
N GLY A 104 -2.15 -5.54 -5.56
CA GLY A 104 -1.07 -6.54 -5.66
C GLY A 104 0.31 -6.11 -5.15
N THR A 105 0.64 -4.82 -5.09
CA THR A 105 1.98 -4.34 -4.68
C THR A 105 2.42 -4.80 -3.28
N GLY A 106 1.48 -4.86 -2.32
CA GLY A 106 1.75 -5.40 -0.99
C GLY A 106 2.05 -6.91 -1.00
N LYS A 107 1.28 -7.69 -1.77
CA LYS A 107 1.49 -9.13 -1.94
C LYS A 107 2.87 -9.42 -2.53
N TRP A 108 3.26 -8.67 -3.56
CA TRP A 108 4.56 -8.80 -4.20
C TRP A 108 5.72 -8.56 -3.23
N THR A 109 5.55 -7.64 -2.29
CA THR A 109 6.58 -7.36 -1.28
C THR A 109 6.79 -8.56 -0.35
N VAL A 110 5.70 -9.16 0.13
CA VAL A 110 5.77 -10.36 0.99
C VAL A 110 6.36 -11.55 0.24
N GLN A 111 5.98 -11.74 -1.02
CA GLN A 111 6.54 -12.80 -1.86
C GLN A 111 8.06 -12.63 -2.03
N GLN A 112 8.53 -11.43 -2.36
CA GLN A 112 9.95 -11.15 -2.53
C GLN A 112 10.74 -11.26 -1.22
N ALA A 113 10.16 -10.87 -0.09
CA ALA A 113 10.77 -11.09 1.21
C ALA A 113 10.96 -12.58 1.50
N ALA A 114 9.95 -13.42 1.19
CA ALA A 114 10.05 -14.86 1.32
C ALA A 114 11.10 -15.47 0.37
N ASP A 115 11.12 -15.07 -0.90
CA ASP A 115 12.09 -15.54 -1.90
C ASP A 115 13.55 -15.26 -1.46
N LEU A 116 13.77 -14.10 -0.83
CA LEU A 116 15.07 -13.68 -0.30
C LEU A 116 15.36 -14.19 1.12
N SER A 117 14.45 -14.99 1.70
CA SER A 117 14.55 -15.45 3.10
C SER A 117 14.69 -14.32 4.13
N ILE A 118 14.06 -13.18 3.87
CA ILE A 118 14.01 -12.01 4.76
C ILE A 118 12.68 -11.99 5.51
N ALA A 119 12.74 -11.87 6.83
CA ALA A 119 11.54 -11.76 7.66
C ALA A 119 10.80 -10.43 7.41
N GLY A 120 9.54 -10.51 6.98
CA GLY A 120 8.65 -9.35 6.79
C GLY A 120 7.30 -9.49 7.52
N PRO A 121 7.27 -9.86 8.81
CA PRO A 121 6.04 -10.29 9.51
C PRO A 121 4.96 -9.20 9.54
N MET A 122 5.33 -7.93 9.78
CA MET A 122 4.35 -6.83 9.85
C MET A 122 3.60 -6.61 8.52
N ILE A 123 4.32 -6.70 7.40
CA ILE A 123 3.72 -6.54 6.06
C ILE A 123 2.84 -7.75 5.73
N ALA A 124 3.28 -8.96 6.12
CA ALA A 124 2.49 -10.17 5.97
C ALA A 124 1.18 -10.12 6.76
N SER A 125 1.23 -9.78 8.05
CA SER A 125 0.03 -9.65 8.90
C SER A 125 -0.91 -8.55 8.41
N SER A 126 -0.37 -7.43 7.89
CA SER A 126 -1.18 -6.40 7.24
C SER A 126 -1.93 -6.96 6.02
N LEU A 127 -1.27 -7.77 5.19
CA LEU A 127 -1.88 -8.39 4.01
C LEU A 127 -2.94 -9.43 4.40
N GLU A 128 -2.65 -10.27 5.39
CA GLU A 128 -3.59 -11.26 5.95
C GLU A 128 -4.86 -10.60 6.48
N SER A 129 -4.73 -9.48 7.20
CA SER A 129 -5.87 -8.70 7.69
C SER A 129 -6.81 -8.29 6.55
N ARG A 130 -6.24 -7.94 5.38
CA ARG A 130 -7.03 -7.60 4.18
C ARG A 130 -7.70 -8.82 3.58
N PHE A 131 -7.00 -9.95 3.46
CA PHE A 131 -7.60 -11.20 3.00
C PHE A 131 -8.76 -11.62 3.91
N LEU A 132 -8.55 -11.55 5.22
CA LEU A 132 -9.57 -11.87 6.21
C LEU A 132 -10.78 -10.93 6.08
N SER A 133 -10.57 -9.62 5.85
CA SER A 133 -11.67 -8.67 5.56
C SER A 133 -12.50 -9.07 4.33
N GLY A 134 -11.86 -9.71 3.33
CA GLY A 134 -12.51 -10.20 2.12
C GLY A 134 -13.49 -11.37 2.34
N LEU A 135 -13.29 -12.19 3.38
CA LEU A 135 -14.05 -13.42 3.66
C LEU A 135 -15.32 -13.18 4.49
N LYS A 136 -15.98 -12.03 4.33
CA LYS A 136 -17.12 -11.61 5.18
C LYS A 136 -18.26 -12.64 5.26
N GLU A 137 -18.61 -13.24 4.13
CA GLU A 137 -19.67 -14.27 4.02
C GLU A 137 -19.36 -15.53 4.84
N LEU A 138 -18.08 -15.90 4.95
CA LEU A 138 -17.64 -17.04 5.76
C LEU A 138 -17.50 -16.69 7.25
N LYS A 139 -17.31 -15.41 7.60
CA LYS A 139 -17.17 -14.98 8.99
C LYS A 139 -18.48 -14.98 9.76
N LEU A 140 -19.56 -14.47 9.16
CA LEU A 140 -20.84 -14.30 9.87
C LEU A 140 -21.40 -15.62 10.42
N PRO A 141 -21.46 -16.74 9.65
CA PRO A 141 -21.96 -18.01 10.15
C PRO A 141 -20.98 -18.72 11.10
N ARG A 142 -19.67 -18.50 10.95
CA ARG A 142 -18.67 -19.13 11.83
C ARG A 142 -18.60 -18.47 13.20
N PHE A 143 -18.76 -17.15 13.26
CA PHE A 143 -18.74 -16.42 14.53
C PHE A 143 -19.94 -16.79 15.41
N SER A 144 -21.13 -16.96 14.83
CA SER A 144 -22.31 -17.43 15.58
C SER A 144 -22.12 -18.83 16.16
N ASN A 145 -21.52 -19.75 15.39
CA ASN A 145 -21.28 -21.12 15.83
C ASN A 145 -20.16 -21.21 16.89
N LEU A 146 -19.12 -20.38 16.76
CA LEU A 146 -18.02 -20.33 17.73
C LEU A 146 -18.50 -19.75 19.08
N LEU A 147 -19.30 -18.68 19.05
CA LEU A 147 -19.90 -18.11 20.26
C LEU A 147 -20.78 -19.15 20.97
N GLY A 148 -21.63 -19.89 20.25
CA GLY A 148 -22.41 -20.99 20.83
C GLY A 148 -21.56 -22.09 21.49
N SER A 149 -20.40 -22.40 20.91
CA SER A 149 -19.44 -23.36 21.46
C SER A 149 -18.68 -22.85 22.68
N VAL A 150 -18.35 -21.55 22.75
CA VAL A 150 -17.62 -20.97 23.88
C VAL A 150 -18.54 -20.78 25.09
N THR A 151 -19.81 -20.38 24.87
CA THR A 151 -20.79 -20.24 25.96
C THR A 151 -21.11 -21.58 26.61
N SER A 152 -21.12 -22.68 25.86
CA SER A 152 -21.38 -24.03 26.40
C SER A 152 -20.21 -24.63 27.20
N VAL A 153 -18.97 -24.16 26.95
CA VAL A 153 -17.80 -24.52 27.77
C VAL A 153 -17.74 -23.70 29.06
N LEU A 154 -18.09 -22.41 29.01
CA LEU A 154 -18.10 -21.53 30.19
C LEU A 154 -19.25 -21.82 31.18
N ILE A 155 -20.36 -22.42 30.74
CA ILE A 155 -21.47 -22.82 31.62
C ILE A 155 -21.22 -24.20 32.29
N LYS A 156 -20.22 -24.96 31.84
CA LYS A 156 -19.86 -26.30 32.36
C LYS A 156 -18.66 -26.30 33.32
N MET A 157 -18.10 -25.14 33.67
CA MET A 157 -17.09 -24.96 34.72
C MET A 157 -17.73 -24.31 35.95
#